data_AF-A0A672JWD8-F1
#
_entry.id   AF-A0A672JWD8-F1
#
_cell.length_a   1.000
_cell.length_b   1.000
_cell.length_c   1.000
_cell.angle_alpha   90.00
_cell.angle_beta   90.00
_cell.angle_gamma   90.00
#
_symmetry.space_group_name_H-M   'P 1'
#
loop_
_entity.id
_entity.type
_entity.pdbx_description
1 polymer ?
#
loop_
_entity_poly.entity_id
_entity_poly.type
_entity_poly.pdbx_seq_one_letter_code
_entity_poly.pdbx_strand_id
1 'polypeptide(L)'
;MVVSFCCFYVKIVEKNADPEEMLLAYLRRKSKKKIHWSVNACLQPICSLHGVAVVTVEGIGSTKTKLHPVQELIAMAHGSQCGFCTPGMVMSMYTLLRNNPQPTTEDIQETLGGNLCRCTGYRPIIDGFKTFCNVRTISGELFSMDNVLPLDPTLKDLIFPPELLVSKPCVLFVGEKVRCIPPADLKDLIKLKAEYPNAPLLVGNITIGWFQEEVHPSIHPTGLFFYRAKDESKVKVT
;
A
#
# COMPACT_ATOMS: atom_id res chain seq x y z
N MET A 1 12.47 0.89 11.61
CA MET A 1 12.11 2.11 10.87
C MET A 1 11.13 1.72 9.77
N VAL A 2 9.86 2.08 9.92
CA VAL A 2 8.81 1.70 8.97
C VAL A 2 8.48 2.94 8.15
N VAL A 3 9.02 3.01 6.93
CA VAL A 3 8.49 3.92 5.93
C VAL A 3 7.27 3.22 5.35
N SER A 4 6.10 3.55 5.88
CA SER A 4 4.83 3.01 5.38
C SER A 4 4.50 3.74 4.08
N PHE A 5 4.33 3.03 2.96
CA PHE A 5 3.87 3.60 1.70
C PHE A 5 2.58 2.91 1.25
N CYS A 6 1.75 3.63 0.48
CA CYS A 6 0.53 3.08 -0.10
C CYS A 6 0.84 2.47 -1.49
N CYS A 7 0.64 1.16 -1.64
CA CYS A 7 0.75 0.45 -2.91
C CYS A 7 -0.62 0.31 -3.58
N PHE A 8 -0.69 0.62 -4.87
CA PHE A 8 -1.90 0.55 -5.69
C PHE A 8 -1.89 -0.68 -6.61
N TYR A 9 -3.07 -1.27 -6.83
CA TYR A 9 -3.25 -2.36 -7.80
C TYR A 9 -4.51 -2.23 -8.66
N VAL A 10 -4.40 -2.56 -9.95
CA VAL A 10 -5.52 -2.86 -10.85
C VAL A 10 -5.16 -4.06 -11.74
N LYS A 11 -6.05 -5.07 -11.89
CA LYS A 11 -5.94 -6.13 -12.93
C LYS A 11 -7.22 -6.19 -13.74
N ILE A 12 -7.15 -5.86 -15.03
CA ILE A 12 -8.22 -6.11 -16.01
C ILE A 12 -7.79 -7.24 -16.94
N VAL A 13 -8.60 -8.29 -17.04
CA VAL A 13 -8.48 -9.35 -18.04
C VAL A 13 -9.92 -9.67 -18.46
N GLU A 14 -10.23 -9.48 -19.75
CA GLU A 14 -11.51 -9.81 -20.39
C GLU A 14 -11.22 -10.84 -21.48
N LYS A 15 -11.88 -11.99 -21.45
CA LYS A 15 -11.68 -13.03 -22.47
C LYS A 15 -12.63 -12.87 -23.67
N ASN A 16 -13.77 -12.20 -23.50
CA ASN A 16 -14.79 -11.96 -24.53
C ASN A 16 -15.35 -10.52 -24.38
N ALA A 17 -14.72 -9.54 -25.04
CA ALA A 17 -15.22 -8.16 -25.05
C ALA A 17 -16.29 -7.98 -26.13
N ASP A 18 -17.40 -7.31 -25.78
CA ASP A 18 -18.46 -6.94 -26.71
C ASP A 18 -18.02 -5.72 -27.53
N PRO A 19 -17.97 -5.80 -28.88
CA PRO A 19 -17.47 -4.71 -29.73
C PRO A 19 -18.35 -3.46 -29.75
N GLU A 20 -19.61 -3.52 -29.27
CA GLU A 20 -20.51 -2.36 -29.23
C GLU A 20 -20.44 -1.58 -27.90
N GLU A 21 -19.68 -2.08 -26.92
CA GLU A 21 -19.60 -1.46 -25.60
C GLU A 21 -18.65 -0.26 -25.58
N MET A 22 -19.19 0.93 -25.22
CA MET A 22 -18.35 2.11 -25.00
C MET A 22 -17.49 1.98 -23.74
N LEU A 23 -16.21 2.34 -23.87
CA LEU A 23 -15.18 2.27 -22.83
C LEU A 23 -15.60 2.86 -21.47
N LEU A 24 -16.37 3.95 -21.47
CA LEU A 24 -16.84 4.60 -20.25
C LEU A 24 -17.89 3.76 -19.49
N ALA A 25 -18.75 3.05 -20.21
CA ALA A 25 -19.75 2.13 -19.65
C ALA A 25 -19.09 0.84 -19.15
N TYR A 26 -18.10 0.33 -19.90
CA TYR A 26 -17.26 -0.80 -19.51
C TYR A 26 -16.50 -0.54 -18.19
N LEU A 27 -15.85 0.62 -18.08
CA LEU A 27 -15.08 1.03 -16.89
C LEU A 27 -15.96 1.29 -15.65
N ARG A 28 -17.20 1.79 -15.83
CA ARG A 28 -18.15 1.99 -14.72
C ARG A 28 -18.72 0.68 -14.18
N ARG A 29 -19.03 -0.28 -15.06
CA ARG A 29 -19.71 -1.54 -14.71
C ARG A 29 -18.76 -2.59 -14.12
N LYS A 30 -17.49 -2.61 -14.56
CA LYS A 30 -16.43 -3.47 -14.01
C LYS A 30 -15.47 -2.70 -13.09
N SER A 31 -16.00 -1.88 -12.17
CA SER A 31 -15.22 -1.39 -11.03
C SER A 31 -14.79 -2.56 -10.14
N LYS A 32 -13.77 -3.29 -10.58
CA LYS A 32 -12.90 -4.11 -9.74
C LYS A 32 -12.34 -3.13 -8.71
N LYS A 33 -12.84 -3.22 -7.48
CA LYS A 33 -12.50 -2.32 -6.37
C LYS A 33 -10.98 -2.16 -6.35
N LYS A 34 -10.50 -0.93 -6.57
CA LYS A 34 -9.07 -0.61 -6.45
C LYS A 34 -8.71 -0.88 -4.99
N ILE A 35 -7.71 -1.74 -4.76
CA ILE A 35 -7.32 -2.10 -3.40
C ILE A 35 -6.05 -1.33 -3.07
N HIS A 36 -6.09 -0.62 -1.95
CA HIS A 36 -4.98 0.16 -1.42
C HIS A 36 -4.39 -0.58 -0.23
N TRP A 37 -3.09 -0.80 -0.21
CA TRP A 37 -2.43 -1.49 0.90
C TRP A 37 -1.25 -0.66 1.40
N SER A 38 -1.06 -0.62 2.73
CA SER A 38 0.13 -0.04 3.34
C SER A 38 1.20 -1.10 3.43
N VAL A 39 2.43 -0.78 3.02
CA VAL A 39 3.58 -1.70 3.08
C VAL A 39 4.79 -1.03 3.71
N ASN A 40 5.62 -1.83 4.38
CA ASN A 40 6.87 -1.38 4.95
C ASN A 40 7.94 -1.34 3.85
N ALA A 41 8.34 -0.15 3.42
CA ALA A 41 9.28 0.02 2.31
C ALA A 41 10.64 -0.65 2.54
N CYS A 42 11.09 -0.69 3.79
CA CYS A 42 12.37 -1.29 4.18
C CYS A 42 12.48 -2.78 3.86
N LEU A 43 11.35 -3.46 3.69
CA LEU A 43 11.29 -4.89 3.36
C LEU A 43 10.76 -5.14 1.95
N GLN A 44 10.32 -4.11 1.23
CA GLN A 44 9.68 -4.28 -0.08
C GLN A 44 10.72 -4.23 -1.21
N PRO A 45 11.02 -5.34 -1.91
CA PRO A 45 11.99 -5.33 -2.99
C PRO A 45 11.42 -4.62 -4.22
N ILE A 46 12.22 -3.76 -4.87
CA ILE A 46 11.76 -2.94 -6.00
C ILE A 46 11.26 -3.81 -7.17
N CYS A 47 11.89 -4.95 -7.43
CA CYS A 47 11.47 -5.90 -8.48
C CYS A 47 10.05 -6.45 -8.29
N SER A 48 9.51 -6.45 -7.06
CA SER A 48 8.12 -6.84 -6.79
C SER A 48 7.09 -5.74 -7.12
N LEU A 49 7.56 -4.49 -7.31
CA LEU A 49 6.73 -3.32 -7.57
C LEU A 49 6.44 -3.12 -9.07
N HIS A 50 6.83 -4.07 -9.92
CA HIS A 50 6.50 -3.99 -11.34
C HIS A 50 4.97 -3.96 -11.55
N GLY A 51 4.49 -2.92 -12.22
CA GLY A 51 3.05 -2.69 -12.44
C GLY A 51 2.30 -2.21 -11.19
N VAL A 52 2.99 -1.72 -10.17
CA VAL A 52 2.41 -1.15 -8.93
C VAL A 52 2.63 0.36 -8.95
N ALA A 53 1.62 1.14 -8.55
CA ALA A 53 1.84 2.56 -8.26
C ALA A 53 2.19 2.69 -6.78
N VAL A 54 3.23 3.46 -6.46
CA VAL A 54 3.65 3.74 -5.09
C VAL A 54 3.34 5.19 -4.77
N VAL A 55 2.73 5.44 -3.63
CA VAL A 55 2.51 6.80 -3.11
C VAL A 55 3.19 6.95 -1.76
N THR A 56 3.91 8.05 -1.64
CA THR A 56 4.63 8.48 -0.45
C THR A 56 3.95 9.68 0.21
N VAL A 57 4.45 10.09 1.38
CA VAL A 57 3.89 11.22 2.13
C VAL A 57 3.92 12.53 1.32
N GLU A 58 4.93 12.71 0.48
CA GLU A 58 5.07 13.86 -0.41
C GLU A 58 4.07 13.80 -1.57
N GLY A 59 3.65 12.60 -1.96
CA GLY A 59 2.71 12.38 -3.06
C GLY A 59 1.29 12.83 -2.75
N ILE A 60 0.89 12.80 -1.47
CA ILE A 60 -0.47 13.19 -1.07
C ILE A 60 -0.61 14.70 -0.79
N GLY A 61 0.49 15.41 -0.56
CA GLY A 61 0.48 16.82 -0.24
C GLY A 61 1.82 17.33 0.32
N SER A 62 2.02 18.64 0.22
CA SER A 62 3.22 19.31 0.74
C SER A 62 2.92 20.76 1.12
N THR A 63 3.82 21.40 1.88
CA THR A 63 3.73 22.83 2.22
C THR A 63 3.89 23.75 1.01
N LYS A 64 4.50 23.26 -0.09
CA LYS A 64 4.62 24.01 -1.36
C LYS A 64 3.35 23.97 -2.20
N THR A 65 2.52 22.96 -1.99
CA THR A 65 1.27 22.75 -2.71
C THR A 65 0.12 22.96 -1.75
N LYS A 66 -0.57 21.88 -1.38
CA LYS A 66 -1.62 21.85 -0.37
C LYS A 66 -1.38 20.61 0.48
N LEU A 67 -1.50 20.75 1.79
CA LEU A 67 -1.47 19.61 2.69
C LEU A 67 -2.74 18.77 2.52
N HIS A 68 -2.58 17.47 2.59
CA HIS A 68 -3.71 16.56 2.71
C HIS A 68 -4.35 16.73 4.10
N PRO A 69 -5.69 16.60 4.26
CA PRO A 69 -6.33 16.72 5.59
C PRO A 69 -5.71 15.82 6.66
N VAL A 70 -5.24 14.62 6.30
CA VAL A 70 -4.50 13.73 7.22
C VAL A 70 -3.21 14.37 7.75
N GLN A 71 -2.47 15.09 6.90
CA GLN A 71 -1.23 15.80 7.29
C GLN A 71 -1.55 17.03 8.15
N GLU A 72 -2.61 17.76 7.82
CA GLU A 72 -3.05 18.94 8.55
C GLU A 72 -3.55 18.58 9.96
N LEU A 73 -4.43 17.58 10.06
CA LEU A 73 -5.02 17.16 11.33
C LEU A 73 -4.02 16.59 12.33
N ILE A 74 -3.07 15.75 11.88
CA ILE A 74 -2.05 15.23 12.79
C ILE A 74 -1.13 16.34 13.32
N ALA A 75 -0.89 17.39 12.55
CA ALA A 75 -0.10 18.54 12.97
C ALA A 75 -0.88 19.43 13.95
N MET A 76 -2.12 19.79 13.60
CA MET A 76 -3.00 20.63 14.43
C MET A 76 -3.37 19.97 15.76
N ALA A 77 -3.56 18.66 15.77
CA ALA A 77 -3.89 17.90 16.99
C ALA A 77 -2.68 17.69 17.92
N HIS A 78 -1.52 18.30 17.64
CA HIS A 78 -0.26 18.06 18.35
C HIS A 78 0.18 16.58 18.31
N GLY A 79 -0.19 15.87 17.26
CA GLY A 79 0.16 14.47 17.00
C GLY A 79 1.60 14.29 16.50
N SER A 80 2.39 15.35 16.42
CA SER A 80 3.80 15.32 16.02
C SER A 80 4.66 16.14 16.98
N GLN A 81 5.73 15.53 17.50
CA GLN A 81 6.76 16.21 18.31
C GLN A 81 8.10 16.21 17.55
N CYS A 82 8.88 15.14 17.64
CA CYS A 82 10.13 15.02 16.87
C CYS A 82 9.92 14.83 15.36
N GLY A 83 8.69 14.55 14.91
CA GLY A 83 8.34 14.39 13.50
C GLY A 83 8.72 13.07 12.85
N PHE A 84 9.64 12.29 13.42
CA PHE A 84 10.26 11.15 12.72
C PHE A 84 9.26 10.04 12.33
N CYS A 85 8.29 9.74 13.18
CA CYS A 85 7.27 8.72 12.89
C CYS A 85 6.06 9.25 12.11
N THR A 86 5.94 10.58 11.94
CA THR A 86 4.75 11.21 11.36
C THR A 86 4.45 10.76 9.93
N PRO A 87 5.44 10.60 9.02
CA PRO A 87 5.17 10.07 7.68
C PRO A 87 4.50 8.69 7.68
N GLY A 88 4.93 7.77 8.57
CA GLY A 88 4.33 6.44 8.68
C GLY A 88 2.88 6.49 9.18
N MET A 89 2.61 7.29 10.22
CA MET A 89 1.25 7.52 10.74
C MET A 89 0.33 8.09 9.67
N VAL A 90 0.80 9.09 8.92
CA VAL A 90 0.05 9.74 7.83
C VAL A 90 -0.27 8.74 6.72
N MET A 91 0.70 7.95 6.27
CA MET A 91 0.47 7.02 5.16
C MET A 91 -0.41 5.83 5.53
N SER A 92 -0.32 5.35 6.78
CA SER A 92 -1.23 4.34 7.32
C SER A 92 -2.67 4.88 7.36
N MET A 93 -2.88 6.07 7.93
CA MET A 93 -4.21 6.68 7.98
C MET A 93 -4.76 7.02 6.59
N TYR A 94 -3.93 7.56 5.70
CA TYR A 94 -4.32 7.82 4.31
C TYR A 94 -4.79 6.54 3.61
N THR A 95 -4.05 5.44 3.78
CA THR A 95 -4.44 4.14 3.20
C THR A 95 -5.78 3.64 3.75
N LEU A 96 -6.03 3.81 5.05
CA LEU A 96 -7.32 3.48 5.65
C LEU A 96 -8.45 4.28 5.01
N LEU A 97 -8.31 5.60 4.92
CA LEU A 97 -9.34 6.47 4.31
C LEU A 97 -9.62 6.13 2.85
N ARG A 98 -8.59 5.72 2.10
CA ARG A 98 -8.73 5.27 0.71
C ARG A 98 -9.56 4.00 0.54
N ASN A 99 -9.62 3.15 1.57
CA ASN A 99 -10.40 1.92 1.58
C ASN A 99 -11.75 2.07 2.31
N ASN A 100 -11.79 2.91 3.34
CA ASN A 100 -12.94 3.22 4.18
C ASN A 100 -12.98 4.74 4.48
N PRO A 101 -13.73 5.54 3.72
CA PRO A 101 -13.82 6.99 3.91
C PRO A 101 -14.47 7.42 5.24
N GLN A 102 -15.17 6.52 5.93
CA GLN A 102 -15.79 6.77 7.24
C GLN A 102 -15.35 5.67 8.24
N PRO A 103 -14.08 5.69 8.68
CA PRO A 103 -13.56 4.68 9.58
C PRO A 103 -14.17 4.78 10.98
N THR A 104 -14.13 3.67 11.71
CA THR A 104 -14.39 3.61 13.15
C THR A 104 -13.12 3.93 13.93
N THR A 105 -13.23 4.13 15.25
CA THR A 105 -12.05 4.36 16.10
C THR A 105 -11.18 3.10 16.16
N GLU A 106 -11.82 1.94 16.13
CA GLU A 106 -11.20 0.62 16.11
C GLU A 106 -10.38 0.43 14.84
N ASP A 107 -10.92 0.81 13.67
CA ASP A 107 -10.18 0.77 12.39
C ASP A 107 -8.90 1.62 12.44
N ILE A 108 -8.97 2.80 13.07
CA ILE A 108 -7.82 3.70 13.23
C ILE A 108 -6.77 3.04 14.12
N GLN A 109 -7.18 2.48 15.27
CA GLN A 109 -6.25 1.82 16.19
C GLN A 109 -5.56 0.62 15.55
N GLU A 110 -6.31 -0.22 14.84
CA GLU A 110 -5.77 -1.37 14.11
C GLU A 110 -4.76 -0.93 13.03
N THR A 111 -5.15 0.06 12.23
CA THR A 111 -4.30 0.63 11.17
C THR A 111 -2.98 1.19 11.72
N LEU A 112 -3.01 1.77 12.92
CA LEU A 112 -1.83 2.34 13.56
C LEU A 112 -1.00 1.34 14.37
N GLY A 113 -1.47 0.10 14.56
CA GLY A 113 -0.79 -0.92 15.37
C GLY A 113 0.64 -1.23 14.93
N GLY A 114 0.96 -1.03 13.64
CA GLY A 114 2.32 -1.19 13.10
C GLY A 114 3.23 0.04 13.19
N ASN A 115 2.72 1.18 13.68
CA ASN A 115 3.46 2.45 13.73
C ASN A 115 3.88 2.79 15.16
N LEU A 116 5.19 2.91 15.40
CA LEU A 116 5.72 3.21 16.72
C LEU A 116 6.00 4.71 16.90
N CYS A 117 5.56 5.26 18.02
CA CYS A 117 5.88 6.61 18.46
C CYS A 117 6.43 6.62 19.89
N ARG A 118 7.54 7.32 20.11
CA ARG A 118 8.18 7.46 21.43
C ARG A 118 7.86 8.77 22.14
N CYS A 119 7.38 9.78 21.41
CA CYS A 119 7.27 11.15 21.92
C CYS A 119 5.85 11.51 22.38
N THR A 120 4.84 11.17 21.57
CA THR A 120 3.48 11.73 21.75
C THR A 120 2.58 10.94 22.70
N GLY A 121 2.94 9.70 23.04
CA GLY A 121 2.06 8.80 23.78
C GLY A 121 0.78 8.41 23.02
N TYR A 122 0.76 8.55 21.68
CA TYR A 122 -0.33 8.22 20.74
C TYR A 122 -1.63 9.00 20.87
N ARG A 123 -2.02 9.43 22.08
CA ARG A 123 -3.29 10.11 22.32
C ARG A 123 -3.60 11.26 21.34
N PRO A 124 -2.72 12.26 21.13
CA PRO A 124 -3.01 13.34 20.18
C PRO A 124 -3.12 12.88 18.72
N ILE A 125 -2.44 11.78 18.34
CA ILE A 125 -2.56 11.20 16.98
C ILE A 125 -3.95 10.60 16.79
N ILE A 126 -4.38 9.79 17.76
CA ILE A 126 -5.69 9.13 17.71
C ILE A 126 -6.81 10.17 17.77
N ASP A 127 -6.71 11.14 18.68
CA ASP A 127 -7.74 12.17 18.84
C ASP A 127 -7.83 13.07 17.59
N GLY A 128 -6.70 13.38 16.94
CA GLY A 128 -6.68 14.05 15.64
C GLY A 128 -7.38 13.24 14.54
N PHE A 129 -7.14 11.93 14.45
CA PHE A 129 -7.75 11.10 13.41
C PHE A 129 -9.20 10.68 13.68
N LYS A 130 -9.66 10.66 14.92
CA LYS A 130 -11.08 10.44 15.25
C LYS A 130 -12.01 11.47 14.61
N THR A 131 -11.49 12.61 14.19
CA THR A 131 -12.24 13.62 13.42
C THR A 131 -12.73 13.09 12.07
N PHE A 132 -12.13 12.01 11.54
CA PHE A 132 -12.61 11.30 10.36
C PHE A 132 -13.75 10.31 10.66
N CYS A 133 -14.02 10.01 11.93
CA CYS A 133 -15.14 9.17 12.34
C CYS A 133 -16.44 9.99 12.35
N ASN A 134 -17.60 9.34 12.15
CA ASN A 134 -18.92 9.97 12.28
C ASN A 134 -19.30 10.35 13.74
N VAL A 135 -18.41 10.17 14.71
CA VAL A 135 -18.67 10.39 16.12
C VAL A 135 -18.10 11.75 16.53
N ARG A 136 -18.98 12.76 16.67
CA ARG A 136 -18.64 14.11 17.16
C ARG A 136 -18.41 14.13 18.67
N THR A 137 -17.45 13.36 19.17
CA THR A 137 -17.07 13.41 20.59
C THR A 137 -15.60 13.80 20.70
N ILE A 138 -15.33 15.10 20.61
CA ILE A 138 -14.03 15.65 21.01
C ILE A 138 -14.14 15.94 22.51
N SER A 139 -13.50 15.10 23.33
CA SER A 139 -13.41 15.34 24.77
C SER A 139 -12.18 16.20 25.09
N GLY A 140 -12.39 17.47 25.46
CA GLY A 140 -11.35 18.36 26.02
C GLY A 140 -10.51 19.07 24.94
N GLU A 141 -11.01 20.22 24.47
CA GLU A 141 -10.44 20.98 23.35
C GLU A 141 -8.99 21.44 23.60
N LEU A 142 -8.05 20.89 22.83
CA LEU A 142 -6.66 21.36 22.69
C LEU A 142 -6.43 22.08 21.35
N PHE A 143 -7.33 21.90 20.37
CA PHE A 143 -7.25 22.51 19.04
C PHE A 143 -8.66 22.74 18.47
N SER A 144 -8.84 23.84 17.72
CA SER A 144 -10.10 24.16 17.03
C SER A 144 -10.15 23.48 15.65
N MET A 145 -11.34 22.98 15.31
CA MET A 145 -11.65 22.37 14.02
C MET A 145 -12.07 23.39 12.95
N ASP A 146 -12.22 24.67 13.30
CA ASP A 146 -12.82 25.70 12.44
C ASP A 146 -12.01 25.96 11.15
N ASN A 147 -10.73 25.59 11.16
CA ASN A 147 -9.81 25.78 10.03
C ASN A 147 -9.50 24.49 9.26
N VAL A 148 -10.01 23.32 9.69
CA VAL A 148 -9.75 22.06 9.00
C VAL A 148 -10.71 21.96 7.82
N LEU A 149 -10.18 21.91 6.61
CA LEU A 149 -11.00 21.65 5.43
C LEU A 149 -11.62 20.25 5.58
N PRO A 150 -12.97 20.12 5.49
CA PRO A 150 -13.59 18.81 5.53
C PRO A 150 -12.98 17.92 4.45
N LEU A 151 -12.91 16.61 4.73
CA LEU A 151 -12.50 15.64 3.74
C LEU A 151 -13.50 15.70 2.59
N ASP A 152 -13.20 16.48 1.55
CA ASP A 152 -14.06 16.60 0.39
C ASP A 152 -14.08 15.23 -0.29
N PRO A 153 -15.24 14.53 -0.38
CA PRO A 153 -15.32 13.23 -1.05
C PRO A 153 -14.99 13.34 -2.55
N THR A 154 -14.96 14.57 -3.08
CA THR A 154 -14.56 14.93 -4.43
C THR A 154 -13.18 15.58 -4.50
N LEU A 155 -12.47 15.75 -3.37
CA LEU A 155 -11.07 16.16 -3.35
C LEU A 155 -10.37 15.24 -4.34
N LYS A 156 -9.68 15.81 -5.33
CA LYS A 156 -8.97 15.08 -6.38
C LYS A 156 -7.87 14.23 -5.75
N ASP A 157 -8.28 13.12 -5.19
CA ASP A 157 -7.41 12.06 -4.73
C ASP A 157 -6.59 11.59 -5.91
N LEU A 158 -5.37 11.11 -5.62
CA LEU A 158 -4.46 10.67 -6.66
C LEU A 158 -5.15 9.65 -7.57
N ILE A 159 -5.30 10.03 -8.83
CA ILE A 159 -5.84 9.18 -9.88
C ILE A 159 -4.81 8.08 -10.12
N PHE A 160 -5.28 6.84 -10.17
CA PHE A 160 -4.41 5.71 -10.50
C PHE A 160 -3.79 5.93 -11.89
N PRO A 161 -2.45 5.84 -12.05
CA PRO A 161 -1.80 6.10 -13.33
C PRO A 161 -2.39 5.22 -14.44
N PRO A 162 -2.99 5.81 -15.50
CA PRO A 162 -3.67 5.04 -16.54
C PRO A 162 -2.71 4.11 -17.31
N GLU A 163 -1.43 4.44 -17.37
CA GLU A 163 -0.38 3.63 -18.02
C GLU A 163 -0.16 2.27 -17.32
N LEU A 164 -0.58 2.15 -16.05
CA LEU A 164 -0.53 0.93 -15.27
C LEU A 164 -1.81 0.07 -15.39
N LEU A 165 -2.85 0.57 -16.06
CA LEU A 165 -4.06 -0.21 -16.39
C LEU A 165 -3.80 -1.21 -17.52
N VAL A 166 -2.76 -0.97 -18.32
CA VAL A 166 -2.34 -1.86 -19.41
C VAL A 166 -1.46 -2.98 -18.84
N SER A 167 -1.79 -4.24 -19.18
CA SER A 167 -1.00 -5.39 -18.74
C SER A 167 0.42 -5.32 -19.31
N LYS A 168 1.41 -5.27 -18.42
CA LYS A 168 2.84 -5.34 -18.79
C LYS A 168 3.35 -6.78 -18.75
N PRO A 169 4.28 -7.17 -19.64
CA PRO A 169 4.88 -8.50 -19.64
C PRO A 169 5.68 -8.74 -18.35
N CYS A 170 5.87 -10.01 -17.99
CA CYS A 170 6.80 -10.37 -16.93
C CYS A 170 8.22 -9.94 -17.32
N VAL A 171 8.93 -9.27 -16.40
CA VAL A 171 10.28 -8.77 -16.65
C VAL A 171 11.26 -9.50 -15.73
N LEU A 172 12.26 -10.15 -16.33
CA LEU A 172 13.42 -10.68 -15.62
C LEU A 172 14.30 -9.52 -15.17
N PHE A 173 14.63 -9.45 -13.88
CA PHE A 173 15.63 -8.51 -13.35
C PHE A 173 16.92 -9.26 -13.01
N VAL A 174 18.06 -8.75 -13.47
CA VAL A 174 19.38 -9.35 -13.22
C VAL A 174 20.24 -8.33 -12.48
N GLY A 175 20.64 -8.65 -11.25
CA GLY A 175 21.67 -7.94 -10.50
C GLY A 175 22.97 -8.72 -10.48
N GLU A 176 24.00 -8.15 -9.85
CA GLU A 176 25.36 -8.74 -9.78
C GLU A 176 25.38 -10.11 -9.10
N LYS A 177 24.58 -10.28 -8.04
CA LYS A 177 24.57 -11.51 -7.20
C LYS A 177 23.27 -12.30 -7.31
N VAL A 178 22.20 -11.68 -7.79
CA VAL A 178 20.83 -12.19 -7.69
C VAL A 178 20.06 -11.93 -8.98
N ARG A 179 19.26 -12.90 -9.40
CA ARG A 179 18.25 -12.75 -10.45
C ARG A 179 16.87 -12.74 -9.83
N CYS A 180 15.98 -11.85 -10.25
CA CYS A 180 14.59 -11.86 -9.83
C CYS A 180 13.72 -12.30 -11.00
N ILE A 181 13.12 -13.47 -10.89
CA ILE A 181 12.36 -14.10 -11.96
C ILE A 181 10.87 -14.09 -11.56
N PRO A 182 10.05 -13.20 -12.13
CA PRO A 182 8.62 -13.25 -11.91
C PRO A 182 7.99 -14.29 -12.86
N PRO A 183 7.34 -15.33 -12.34
CA PRO A 183 6.59 -16.28 -13.16
C PRO A 183 5.36 -15.62 -13.77
N ALA A 184 5.03 -16.00 -15.01
CA ALA A 184 3.85 -15.51 -15.71
C ALA A 184 2.54 -16.08 -15.14
N ASP A 185 2.56 -17.37 -14.78
CA ASP A 185 1.44 -18.15 -14.25
C ASP A 185 1.93 -19.29 -13.32
N LEU A 186 0.99 -20.09 -12.81
CA LEU A 186 1.31 -21.22 -11.92
C LEU A 186 2.12 -22.33 -12.61
N LYS A 187 1.90 -22.59 -13.91
CA LYS A 187 2.65 -23.62 -14.63
C LYS A 187 4.11 -23.18 -14.79
N ASP A 188 4.31 -21.91 -15.09
CA ASP A 188 5.63 -21.29 -15.17
C ASP A 188 6.35 -21.32 -13.80
N LEU A 189 5.64 -21.01 -12.72
CA LEU A 189 6.19 -21.16 -11.36
C LEU A 189 6.67 -22.58 -11.07
N ILE A 190 5.85 -23.59 -11.39
CA ILE A 190 6.19 -25.00 -11.13
C ILE A 190 7.45 -25.39 -11.92
N LYS A 191 7.56 -24.98 -13.19
CA LYS A 191 8.74 -25.22 -14.02
C LYS A 191 9.98 -24.56 -13.42
N LEU A 192 9.90 -23.29 -13.06
CA LEU A 192 11.00 -22.56 -12.44
C LEU A 192 11.43 -23.18 -11.11
N LYS A 193 10.49 -23.68 -10.32
CA LYS A 193 10.80 -24.35 -9.06
C LYS A 193 11.43 -25.74 -9.27
N ALA A 194 11.12 -26.42 -10.37
CA ALA A 194 11.78 -27.66 -10.77
C ALA A 194 13.22 -27.40 -11.27
N GLU A 195 13.44 -26.33 -12.05
CA GLU A 195 14.77 -25.94 -12.56
C GLU A 195 15.68 -25.40 -11.44
N TYR A 196 15.11 -24.66 -10.50
CA TYR A 196 15.83 -24.04 -9.38
C TYR A 196 15.21 -24.45 -8.03
N PRO A 197 15.41 -25.71 -7.58
CA PRO A 197 14.75 -26.26 -6.40
C PRO A 197 15.10 -25.52 -5.10
N ASN A 198 16.33 -25.01 -4.99
CA ASN A 198 16.79 -24.30 -3.79
C ASN A 198 16.45 -22.81 -3.78
N ALA A 199 15.99 -22.25 -4.90
CA ALA A 199 15.69 -20.84 -4.99
C ALA A 199 14.42 -20.49 -4.17
N PRO A 200 14.49 -19.48 -3.29
CA PRO A 200 13.38 -19.15 -2.42
C PRO A 200 12.22 -18.54 -3.19
N LEU A 201 11.00 -18.89 -2.76
CA LEU A 201 9.77 -18.26 -3.23
C LEU A 201 9.48 -17.03 -2.38
N LEU A 202 9.38 -15.87 -3.03
CA LEU A 202 9.21 -14.58 -2.39
C LEU A 202 7.84 -13.98 -2.68
N VAL A 203 7.10 -13.67 -1.60
CA VAL A 203 5.80 -12.99 -1.64
C VAL A 203 5.90 -11.64 -0.92
N GLY A 204 5.85 -11.63 0.42
CA GLY A 204 5.90 -10.41 1.22
C GLY A 204 7.28 -10.00 1.75
N ASN A 205 8.31 -10.84 1.58
CA ASN A 205 9.68 -10.63 2.04
C ASN A 205 9.90 -10.35 3.55
N ILE A 206 8.89 -10.60 4.38
CA ILE A 206 8.98 -10.41 5.84
C ILE A 206 9.84 -11.45 6.57
N THR A 207 10.20 -12.55 5.91
CA THR A 207 11.09 -13.58 6.48
C THR A 207 12.49 -13.46 5.88
N ILE A 208 12.60 -13.64 4.56
CA ILE A 208 13.89 -13.61 3.85
C ILE A 208 14.58 -12.26 3.98
N GLY A 209 13.82 -11.15 3.99
CA GLY A 209 14.36 -9.80 4.14
C GLY A 209 14.99 -9.54 5.51
N TRP A 210 14.57 -10.25 6.56
CA TRP A 210 15.13 -10.13 7.91
C TRP A 210 16.29 -11.11 8.14
N PHE A 211 16.15 -12.36 7.71
CA PHE A 211 17.15 -13.41 7.91
C PHE A 211 18.13 -13.50 6.72
N GLN A 212 18.60 -12.37 6.23
CA GLN A 212 19.48 -12.34 5.05
C GLN A 212 20.76 -13.17 5.29
N GLU A 213 21.35 -13.09 6.49
CA GLU A 213 22.60 -13.77 6.85
C GLU A 213 22.45 -15.30 7.03
N GLU A 214 21.29 -15.78 7.48
CA GLU A 214 21.02 -17.22 7.63
C GLU A 214 20.64 -17.87 6.28
N VAL A 215 20.07 -17.09 5.37
CA VAL A 215 19.70 -17.54 4.02
C VAL A 215 20.88 -17.37 3.04
N HIS A 216 21.80 -16.43 3.29
CA HIS A 216 22.98 -16.16 2.45
C HIS A 216 23.89 -17.35 2.14
N PRO A 217 24.13 -18.33 3.04
CA PRO A 217 24.93 -19.52 2.74
C PRO A 217 24.26 -20.42 1.69
N SER A 218 22.94 -20.28 1.51
CA SER A 218 22.14 -21.05 0.55
C SER A 218 21.89 -20.30 -0.76
N ILE A 219 22.14 -18.98 -0.79
CA ILE A 219 22.10 -18.14 -1.98
C ILE A 219 23.45 -18.28 -2.70
N HIS A 220 23.68 -19.46 -3.28
CA HIS A 220 24.44 -19.60 -4.54
C HIS A 220 23.78 -18.69 -5.63
N PRO A 221 24.36 -18.46 -6.83
CA PRO A 221 23.92 -17.41 -7.79
C PRO A 221 22.57 -17.72 -8.48
N THR A 222 21.57 -18.06 -7.69
CA THR A 222 20.34 -18.76 -8.05
C THR A 222 19.19 -17.86 -7.63
N GLY A 223 18.32 -17.56 -8.59
CA GLY A 223 17.39 -16.43 -8.51
C GLY A 223 16.42 -16.45 -7.31
N LEU A 224 15.93 -15.27 -6.97
CA LEU A 224 14.74 -15.06 -6.15
C LEU A 224 13.50 -15.08 -7.05
N PHE A 225 12.51 -15.91 -6.70
CA PHE A 225 11.24 -15.97 -7.45
C PHE A 225 10.19 -15.08 -6.81
N PHE A 226 9.68 -14.10 -7.55
CA PHE A 226 8.57 -13.27 -7.09
C PHE A 226 7.25 -13.80 -7.64
N TYR A 227 6.62 -14.74 -6.94
CA TYR A 227 5.31 -15.20 -7.37
C TYR A 227 4.24 -14.19 -6.96
N ARG A 228 3.69 -13.51 -7.95
CA ARG A 228 2.43 -12.79 -7.80
C ARG A 228 1.31 -13.79 -8.03
N ALA A 229 0.77 -14.36 -6.95
CA ALA A 229 -0.36 -15.28 -6.99
C ALA A 229 -1.57 -14.62 -7.67
N LYS A 230 -1.66 -14.76 -8.99
CA LYS A 230 -2.73 -14.16 -9.81
C LYS A 230 -4.02 -14.98 -9.75
N ASP A 231 -3.98 -16.21 -9.21
CA ASP A 231 -5.05 -17.22 -9.29
C ASP A 231 -5.29 -18.10 -8.04
N GLU A 232 -4.52 -17.94 -6.96
CA GLU A 232 -4.60 -18.82 -5.77
C GLU A 232 -5.39 -18.25 -4.59
N SER A 233 -5.74 -16.96 -4.59
CA SER A 233 -6.62 -16.37 -3.58
C SER A 233 -8.10 -16.73 -3.84
N LYS A 234 -8.38 -18.01 -4.14
CA LYS A 234 -9.74 -18.54 -4.19
C LYS A 234 -10.08 -19.02 -2.79
N VAL A 235 -10.75 -18.17 -2.02
CA VAL A 235 -11.43 -18.62 -0.80
C VAL A 235 -12.62 -19.47 -1.24
N LYS A 236 -12.47 -20.80 -1.17
CA LYS A 236 -13.62 -21.70 -1.26
C LYS A 236 -14.27 -21.74 0.11
N VAL A 237 -15.43 -21.10 0.24
CA VAL A 237 -16.31 -21.32 1.38
C VAL A 237 -17.02 -22.65 1.13
N THR A 238 -16.58 -23.70 1.83
CA THR A 238 -17.29 -24.98 1.94
C THR A 238 -18.18 -24.96 3.16
#